data_AF-A0A3M5VH66-F1
#
_entry.id   AF-A0A3M5VH66-F1
#
_cell.length_a   1.000
_cell.length_b   1.000
_cell.length_c   1.000
_cell.angle_alpha   90.00
_cell.angle_beta   90.00
_cell.angle_gamma   90.00
#
_symmetry.space_group_name_H-M   'P 1'
#
loop_
_entity.id
_entity.type
_entity.pdbx_description
1 polymer ?
#
loop_
_entity_poly.entity_id
_entity_poly.type
_entity_poly.pdbx_seq_one_letter_code
_entity_poly.pdbx_strand_id
1 'polypeptide(L)'
;MTWEPFLTSAQRQLPTRTLADGSGLASYKRYYLTGTGYAKAHPQVLSVVYDQLHKTGNWLKANPKDAAQVLSPLWGNLDIETVEIANSHRSYQIQPVKRDELGEQ
;
A
#
# COMPACT_ATOMS: atom_id res chain seq x y z
N MET A 1 -12.47 2.82 13.45
CA MET A 1 -12.04 2.97 12.04
C MET A 1 -11.06 1.84 11.76
N THR A 2 -11.23 1.10 10.67
CA THR A 2 -10.42 -0.09 10.34
C THR A 2 -9.88 0.04 8.91
N TRP A 3 -8.69 -0.49 8.65
CA TRP A 3 -8.00 -0.42 7.35
C TRP A 3 -7.81 -1.81 6.75
N GLU A 4 -7.46 -1.88 5.46
CA GLU A 4 -7.10 -3.14 4.80
C GLU A 4 -5.87 -3.80 5.45
N PRO A 5 -5.78 -5.12 5.60
CA PRO A 5 -6.75 -6.13 5.14
C PRO A 5 -7.87 -6.44 6.15
N PHE A 6 -7.87 -5.80 7.32
CA PHE A 6 -8.83 -6.11 8.39
C PHE A 6 -10.28 -5.76 8.03
N LEU A 7 -10.48 -4.72 7.21
CA LEU A 7 -11.80 -4.36 6.70
C LEU A 7 -12.39 -5.49 5.87
N THR A 8 -11.67 -5.94 4.85
CA THR A 8 -12.07 -7.05 3.98
C THR A 8 -12.28 -8.33 4.80
N SER A 9 -11.37 -8.65 5.73
CA SER A 9 -11.48 -9.82 6.59
C SER A 9 -12.79 -9.82 7.41
N ALA A 10 -13.12 -8.69 8.04
CA ALA A 10 -14.36 -8.55 8.82
C ALA A 10 -15.62 -8.62 7.95
N GLN A 11 -15.61 -8.02 6.75
CA GLN A 11 -16.71 -8.06 5.80
C GLN A 11 -17.02 -9.47 5.30
N ARG A 12 -15.98 -10.32 5.18
CA ARG A 12 -16.14 -11.71 4.75
C ARG A 12 -16.59 -12.64 5.87
N GLN A 13 -16.24 -12.35 7.11
CA GLN A 13 -16.56 -13.21 8.26
C GLN A 13 -17.90 -12.86 8.93
N LEU A 14 -18.36 -11.61 8.80
CA LEU A 14 -19.52 -11.10 9.55
C LEU A 14 -20.46 -10.30 8.63
N PRO A 15 -21.77 -10.29 8.90
CA PRO A 15 -22.72 -9.44 8.18
C PRO A 15 -22.51 -7.97 8.58
N THR A 16 -21.63 -7.30 7.86
CA THR A 16 -21.29 -5.89 8.10
C THR A 16 -21.82 -5.00 6.98
N ARG A 17 -21.97 -3.70 7.25
CA ARG A 17 -22.22 -2.68 6.23
C ARG A 17 -21.34 -1.46 6.47
N THR A 18 -20.81 -0.89 5.40
CA THR A 18 -20.06 0.37 5.47
C THR A 18 -21.04 1.52 5.69
N LEU A 19 -20.87 2.28 6.77
CA LEU A 19 -21.70 3.45 7.09
C LEU A 19 -21.12 4.74 6.49
N ALA A 20 -19.80 4.83 6.40
CA ALA A 20 -19.04 5.90 5.76
C ALA A 20 -17.66 5.35 5.35
N ASP A 21 -17.10 5.87 4.27
CA ASP A 21 -15.73 5.60 3.85
C ASP A 21 -14.88 6.89 3.84
N GLY A 22 -13.59 6.79 3.51
CA GLY A 22 -12.67 7.93 3.48
C GLY A 22 -12.76 8.79 2.23
N SER A 23 -13.68 8.50 1.29
CA SER A 23 -13.77 9.19 0.00
C SER A 23 -14.11 10.67 0.21
N GLY A 24 -13.27 11.55 -0.32
CA GLY A 24 -13.42 13.01 -0.17
C GLY A 24 -13.08 13.54 1.24
N LEU A 25 -12.64 12.68 2.16
CA LEU A 25 -12.29 13.07 3.53
C LEU A 25 -10.78 13.03 3.82
N ALA A 26 -10.00 12.19 3.11
CA ALA A 26 -8.55 12.10 3.33
C ALA A 26 -7.79 11.66 2.06
N SER A 27 -6.67 12.32 1.78
CA SER A 27 -5.67 11.82 0.83
C SER A 27 -4.76 10.81 1.54
N TYR A 28 -5.08 9.53 1.47
CA TYR A 28 -4.27 8.52 2.15
C TYR A 28 -2.96 8.25 1.37
N LYS A 29 -1.88 8.90 1.80
CA LYS A 29 -0.50 8.71 1.28
C LYS A 29 0.37 8.02 2.32
N ARG A 30 1.27 7.14 1.86
CA ARG A 30 2.35 6.58 2.69
C ARG A 30 3.69 7.01 2.16
N TYR A 31 4.57 7.41 3.06
CA TYR A 31 5.92 7.88 2.73
C TYR A 31 6.96 6.82 3.09
N TYR A 32 7.91 6.60 2.19
CA TYR A 32 9.16 5.92 2.48
C TYR A 32 10.17 6.96 2.95
N LEU A 33 10.71 6.79 4.16
CA LEU A 33 11.59 7.77 4.80
C LEU A 33 13.02 7.23 4.89
N THR A 34 13.99 8.13 4.81
CA THR A 34 15.41 7.85 5.02
C THR A 34 16.08 9.05 5.68
N GLY A 35 17.19 8.83 6.37
CA GLY A 35 17.93 9.89 7.04
C GLY A 35 18.56 10.86 6.03
N THR A 36 18.48 12.17 6.29
CA THR A 36 19.00 13.21 5.40
C THR A 36 20.48 13.03 5.05
N GLY A 37 21.31 12.61 6.01
CA GLY A 37 22.74 12.36 5.77
C GLY A 37 22.96 11.20 4.79
N TYR A 38 22.22 10.11 4.97
CA TYR A 38 22.29 8.94 4.08
C TYR A 38 21.80 9.28 2.67
N ALA A 39 20.69 10.03 2.56
CA ALA A 39 20.16 10.45 1.26
C ALA A 39 21.16 11.29 0.45
N LYS A 40 21.91 12.18 1.12
CA LYS A 40 22.95 12.99 0.47
C LYS A 40 24.17 12.16 0.07
N ALA A 41 24.59 11.22 0.92
CA ALA A 41 25.77 10.40 0.69
C ALA A 41 25.53 9.27 -0.35
N HIS A 42 24.30 8.78 -0.47
CA HIS A 42 23.96 7.60 -1.29
C HIS A 42 22.72 7.80 -2.18
N PRO A 43 22.64 8.86 -3.01
CA PRO A 43 21.48 9.11 -3.87
C PRO A 43 21.19 7.96 -4.86
N GLN A 44 22.23 7.26 -5.31
CA GLN A 44 22.12 6.11 -6.20
C GLN A 44 21.38 4.93 -5.55
N VAL A 45 21.56 4.71 -4.25
CA VAL A 45 20.84 3.65 -3.52
C VAL A 45 19.36 3.97 -3.48
N LEU A 46 19.02 5.25 -3.23
CA LEU A 46 17.62 5.69 -3.23
C LEU A 46 16.97 5.54 -4.60
N SER A 47 17.69 5.84 -5.68
CA SER A 47 17.20 5.62 -7.05
C SER A 47 16.87 4.14 -7.29
N VAL A 48 17.76 3.22 -6.90
CA VAL A 48 17.54 1.78 -7.07
C VAL A 48 16.34 1.31 -6.26
N VAL A 49 16.21 1.76 -5.00
CA VAL A 49 15.07 1.41 -4.15
C VAL A 49 13.76 1.94 -4.75
N TYR A 50 13.74 3.20 -5.21
CA TYR A 50 12.58 3.79 -5.86
C TYR A 50 12.16 3.00 -7.09
N ASP A 51 13.10 2.70 -7.98
CA ASP A 51 12.84 1.96 -9.21
C ASP A 51 12.30 0.56 -8.91
N GLN A 52 12.86 -0.11 -7.90
CA GLN A 52 12.41 -1.43 -7.50
C GLN A 52 11.01 -1.40 -6.90
N LEU A 53 10.72 -0.42 -6.03
CA LEU A 53 9.37 -0.22 -5.50
C LEU A 53 8.36 0.04 -6.62
N HIS A 54 8.70 0.89 -7.58
CA HIS A 54 7.84 1.22 -8.71
C HIS A 54 7.56 -0.03 -9.58
N LYS A 55 8.61 -0.80 -9.93
CA LYS A 55 8.47 -2.06 -10.68
C LYS A 55 7.60 -3.06 -9.93
N THR A 56 7.86 -3.26 -8.63
CA THR A 56 7.11 -4.21 -7.81
C THR A 56 5.65 -3.79 -7.64
N GLY A 57 5.36 -2.50 -7.45
CA GLY A 57 3.99 -1.99 -7.39
C GLY A 57 3.20 -2.27 -8.67
N ASN A 58 3.82 -2.01 -9.83
CA ASN A 58 3.21 -2.32 -11.13
C ASN A 58 3.00 -3.81 -11.33
N TRP A 59 3.98 -4.64 -10.98
CA TRP A 59 3.85 -6.10 -11.06
C TRP A 59 2.72 -6.60 -10.16
N LEU A 60 2.58 -6.09 -8.93
CA LEU A 60 1.53 -6.48 -8.01
C LEU A 60 0.13 -6.21 -8.59
N LYS A 61 -0.07 -5.02 -9.17
CA LYS A 61 -1.36 -4.67 -9.80
C LYS A 61 -1.65 -5.51 -11.05
N ALA A 62 -0.62 -5.92 -11.79
CA ALA A 62 -0.77 -6.79 -12.96
C ALA A 62 -0.97 -8.27 -12.60
N ASN A 63 -0.54 -8.71 -11.41
CA ASN A 63 -0.54 -10.11 -10.98
C ASN A 63 -1.20 -10.28 -9.60
N PRO A 64 -2.50 -9.96 -9.45
CA PRO A 64 -3.15 -9.87 -8.14
C PRO A 64 -3.16 -11.20 -7.36
N LYS A 65 -3.34 -12.33 -8.04
CA LYS A 65 -3.35 -13.67 -7.44
C LYS A 65 -1.98 -14.06 -6.91
N ASP A 66 -0.94 -13.93 -7.75
CA ASP A 66 0.44 -14.27 -7.36
C ASP A 66 0.92 -13.36 -6.23
N ALA A 67 0.58 -12.07 -6.30
CA ALA A 67 0.87 -11.14 -5.22
C ALA A 67 0.16 -11.52 -3.91
N ALA A 68 -1.09 -11.98 -3.96
CA ALA A 68 -1.82 -12.41 -2.78
C ALA A 68 -1.20 -13.67 -2.15
N GLN A 69 -0.70 -14.61 -2.96
CA GLN A 69 0.05 -15.77 -2.47
C GLN A 69 1.32 -15.36 -1.72
N VAL A 70 2.06 -14.38 -2.25
CA VAL A 70 3.27 -13.84 -1.59
C VAL A 70 2.94 -13.12 -0.29
N LEU A 71 1.87 -12.33 -0.27
CA LEU A 71 1.53 -11.45 0.86
C LEU A 71 0.76 -12.15 1.99
N SER A 72 0.00 -13.21 1.68
CA SER A 72 -0.77 -14.01 2.65
C SER A 72 0.02 -14.38 3.92
N PRO A 73 1.18 -15.05 3.84
CA PRO A 73 1.94 -15.41 5.03
C PRO A 73 2.51 -14.19 5.77
N LEU A 74 2.83 -13.12 5.04
CA LEU A 74 3.39 -11.88 5.62
C LEU A 74 2.34 -11.06 6.38
N TRP A 75 1.06 -11.24 6.06
CA TRP A 75 -0.06 -10.52 6.68
C TRP A 75 -0.74 -11.32 7.79
N GLY A 76 -0.02 -12.30 8.37
CA GLY A 76 -0.52 -13.12 9.48
C GLY A 76 -1.31 -14.34 9.02
N ASN A 77 -0.92 -14.94 7.88
CA ASN A 77 -1.57 -16.11 7.28
C ASN A 77 -3.06 -15.89 6.95
N LEU A 78 -3.40 -14.69 6.47
CA LEU A 78 -4.73 -14.43 5.93
C LEU A 78 -4.97 -15.27 4.68
N ASP A 79 -6.20 -15.70 4.45
CA ASP A 79 -6.53 -16.43 3.23
C ASP A 79 -6.26 -15.56 1.99
N ILE A 80 -5.84 -16.23 0.91
CA ILE A 80 -5.36 -15.57 -0.31
C ILE A 80 -6.42 -14.65 -0.91
N GLU A 81 -7.69 -15.06 -0.88
CA GLU A 81 -8.79 -14.29 -1.45
C GLU A 81 -9.03 -12.97 -0.67
N THR A 82 -8.92 -12.99 0.66
CA THR A 82 -8.99 -11.77 1.48
C THR A 82 -7.86 -10.82 1.10
N VAL A 83 -6.65 -11.33 0.90
CA VAL A 83 -5.49 -10.53 0.53
C VAL A 83 -5.63 -9.96 -0.88
N GLU A 84 -6.14 -10.75 -1.82
CA GLU A 84 -6.40 -10.31 -3.19
C GLU A 84 -7.41 -9.15 -3.24
N ILE A 85 -8.54 -9.28 -2.55
CA ILE A 85 -9.56 -8.22 -2.45
C ILE A 85 -8.97 -6.98 -1.77
N ALA A 86 -8.28 -7.14 -0.63
CA ALA A 86 -7.65 -6.03 0.08
C ALA A 86 -6.60 -5.29 -0.78
N ASN A 87 -5.87 -6.03 -1.63
CA ASN A 87 -4.93 -5.45 -2.60
C ASN A 87 -5.63 -4.72 -3.74
N SER A 88 -6.84 -5.14 -4.13
CA SER A 88 -7.61 -4.48 -5.18
C SER A 88 -8.00 -3.05 -4.77
N HIS A 89 -8.28 -2.83 -3.47
CA HIS A 89 -8.63 -1.53 -2.89
C HIS A 89 -7.42 -0.58 -2.76
N ARG A 90 -6.19 -1.07 -3.01
CA ARG A 90 -4.95 -0.31 -2.89
C ARG A 90 -4.41 0.06 -4.27
N SER A 91 -3.87 1.27 -4.40
CA SER A 91 -3.27 1.71 -5.66
C SER A 91 -1.90 1.07 -5.92
N TYR A 92 -1.07 0.91 -4.88
CA TYR A 92 0.35 0.53 -4.96
C TYR A 92 1.20 1.41 -5.89
N GLN A 93 0.68 2.60 -6.23
CA GLN A 93 1.37 3.53 -7.10
C GLN A 93 2.50 4.23 -6.32
N ILE A 94 3.72 4.07 -6.81
CA ILE A 94 4.90 4.76 -6.28
C ILE A 94 5.09 6.05 -7.06
N GLN A 95 5.21 7.16 -6.35
CA GLN A 95 5.38 8.49 -6.95
C GLN A 95 6.47 9.27 -6.23
N PRO A 96 7.17 10.19 -6.92
CA PRO A 96 8.05 11.13 -6.26
C PRO A 96 7.25 12.03 -5.33
N VAL A 97 7.80 12.33 -4.16
CA VAL A 97 7.20 13.30 -3.25
C VAL A 97 7.33 14.69 -3.88
N LYS A 98 6.19 15.36 -4.08
CA LYS A 98 6.17 16.77 -4.46
C LYS A 98 5.91 17.63 -3.24
N ARG A 99 6.58 18.78 -3.13
CA ARG A 99 6.53 19.63 -1.92
C ARG A 99 5.16 20.26 -1.68
N ASP A 100 4.45 20.57 -2.73
CA ASP A 100 3.06 21.05 -2.73
C ASP A 100 2.07 20.00 -2.20
N GLU A 101 2.43 18.72 -2.29
CA GLU A 101 1.63 17.59 -1.81
C GLU A 101 1.85 17.22 -0.33
N LEU A 102 2.73 17.94 0.38
CA LEU A 102 3.03 17.74 1.81
C LEU A 102 2.17 18.60 2.76
N GLY A 103 1.29 19.47 2.22
CA GLY A 103 0.54 20.47 2.99
C GLY A 103 -0.57 19.93 3.91
N GLU A 104 -0.87 18.63 3.87
CA GLU A 104 -1.89 17.99 4.75
C GLU A 104 -1.27 17.34 6.02
N GLN A 105 -0.17 17.87 6.55
CA GLN A 105 0.36 17.43 7.86
C GLN A 105 -0.31 18.12 9.04
#